data_AF-A0A9J6BDC2-F1
#
_entry.id   AF-A0A9J6BDC2-F1
#
_cell.length_a   1.000
_cell.length_b   1.000
_cell.length_c   1.000
_cell.angle_alpha   90.00
_cell.angle_beta   90.00
_cell.angle_gamma   90.00
#
_symmetry.space_group_name_H-M   'P 1'
#
loop_
_entity.id
_entity.type
_entity.pdbx_description
1 polymer ?
#
loop_
_entity_poly.entity_id
_entity_poly.type
_entity_poly.pdbx_seq_one_letter_code
_entity_poly.pdbx_strand_id
1 'polypeptide(L)'
;MSIIRRFFSTSLTYPKIYHKFSALDLDGKTKVEYRIQDFPQDRFAEGVEFTLNHFFAHEPMSKTRNIINDKVACQEFSDVLTELLKKNCSLICLKENSDEIVSANIMCVKNEEEYYEDYEVKSKHLSDILGTITFANTKFNPFKHYNVDKLLYALTVTVHPAYRGRSVANQMFKTRRILTKELGLKVTTTHATAGGSQKAAKNAGFEENFVITYEELEKLNPRFHFPGIDTKYFKVMSFKI
;
A
#
# COMPACT_ATOMS: atom_id res chain seq x y z
N MET A 1 -12.04 19.41 4.83
CA MET A 1 -11.11 18.50 4.13
C MET A 1 -10.86 18.99 2.71
N SER A 2 -9.69 19.59 2.45
CA SER A 2 -9.26 19.97 1.10
C SER A 2 -8.79 18.70 0.37
N ILE A 3 -9.73 17.99 -0.28
CA ILE A 3 -9.46 16.74 -0.99
C ILE A 3 -8.65 17.06 -2.25
N ILE A 4 -7.34 16.77 -2.22
CA ILE A 4 -6.52 16.78 -3.44
C ILE A 4 -6.88 15.52 -4.23
N ARG A 5 -7.89 15.64 -5.09
CA ARG A 5 -8.09 14.69 -6.19
C ARG A 5 -7.00 14.96 -7.22
N ARG A 6 -6.52 13.91 -7.90
CA ARG A 6 -5.88 14.11 -9.20
C ARG A 6 -6.96 14.69 -10.12
N PHE A 7 -7.01 16.02 -10.21
CA PHE A 7 -7.84 16.70 -11.19
C PHE A 7 -7.27 16.36 -12.56
N PHE A 8 -8.14 15.89 -13.46
CA PHE A 8 -7.78 15.69 -14.86
C PHE A 8 -7.43 17.07 -15.44
N SER A 9 -6.16 17.43 -15.43
CA SER A 9 -5.63 18.33 -16.45
C SER A 9 -6.04 17.73 -17.78
N THR A 10 -6.52 18.56 -18.71
CA THR A 10 -7.00 18.18 -20.06
C THR A 10 -5.96 17.41 -20.90
N SER A 11 -4.75 17.18 -20.38
CA SER A 11 -3.63 16.50 -21.02
C SER A 11 -3.32 15.08 -20.49
N LEU A 12 -4.02 14.55 -19.47
CA LEU A 12 -3.73 13.23 -18.89
C LEU A 12 -4.81 12.21 -19.25
N THR A 13 -4.46 11.23 -20.08
CA THR A 13 -5.30 10.06 -20.33
C THR A 13 -5.47 9.25 -19.05
N TYR A 14 -6.69 8.80 -18.76
CA TYR A 14 -7.00 7.93 -17.63
C TYR A 14 -8.05 6.89 -18.05
N PRO A 15 -7.83 5.59 -17.78
CA PRO A 15 -6.65 5.02 -17.13
C PRO A 15 -5.42 5.01 -18.06
N LYS A 16 -4.24 5.33 -17.51
CA LYS A 16 -2.95 5.26 -18.22
C LYS A 16 -2.17 4.02 -17.82
N ILE A 17 -1.54 3.36 -18.79
CA ILE A 17 -0.54 2.32 -18.56
C ILE A 17 0.82 2.98 -18.32
N TYR A 18 1.45 2.68 -17.18
CA TYR A 18 2.75 3.25 -16.80
C TYR A 18 3.91 2.31 -17.08
N HIS A 19 3.68 1.01 -16.93
CA HIS A 19 4.75 0.02 -17.02
C HIS A 19 4.19 -1.32 -17.49
N LYS A 20 4.93 -1.99 -18.37
CA LYS A 20 4.73 -3.40 -18.70
C LYS A 20 5.98 -4.19 -18.36
N PHE A 21 5.81 -5.43 -17.93
CA PHE A 21 6.94 -6.31 -17.60
C PHE A 21 6.59 -7.77 -17.87
N SER A 22 7.60 -8.57 -18.21
CA SER A 22 7.44 -10.02 -18.36
C SER A 22 7.84 -10.76 -17.08
N ALA A 23 7.04 -11.74 -16.67
CA ALA A 23 7.39 -12.68 -15.62
C ALA A 23 6.77 -14.06 -15.90
N LEU A 24 7.10 -15.07 -15.09
CA LEU A 24 6.50 -16.39 -15.22
C LEU A 24 4.97 -16.33 -14.99
N ASP A 25 4.24 -17.14 -15.72
CA ASP A 25 2.80 -17.36 -15.53
C ASP A 25 2.56 -18.28 -14.32
N LEU A 26 1.30 -18.59 -14.03
CA LEU A 26 0.89 -19.49 -12.96
C LEU A 26 1.45 -20.90 -13.10
N ASP A 27 1.73 -21.38 -14.32
CA ASP A 27 2.37 -22.67 -14.59
C ASP A 27 3.84 -22.75 -14.15
N GLY A 28 4.47 -21.61 -13.82
CA GLY A 28 5.87 -21.50 -13.43
C GLY A 28 6.87 -21.74 -14.57
N LYS A 29 6.42 -21.85 -15.82
CA LYS A 29 7.24 -22.19 -17.00
C LYS A 29 7.12 -21.16 -18.11
N THR A 30 5.91 -20.75 -18.42
CA THR A 30 5.63 -19.82 -19.51
C THR A 30 5.89 -18.39 -19.06
N LYS A 31 6.54 -17.57 -19.90
CA LYS A 31 6.63 -16.13 -19.65
C LYS A 31 5.42 -15.44 -20.26
N VAL A 32 4.76 -14.61 -19.48
CA VAL A 32 3.66 -13.75 -19.91
C VAL A 32 3.96 -12.31 -19.56
N GLU A 33 3.29 -11.38 -20.25
CA GLU A 33 3.36 -9.95 -19.97
C GLU A 33 2.31 -9.56 -18.94
N TYR A 34 2.66 -8.60 -18.10
CA TYR A 34 1.80 -7.93 -17.14
C TYR A 34 1.86 -6.43 -17.38
N ARG A 35 0.75 -5.73 -17.16
CA ARG A 35 0.68 -4.26 -17.23
C ARG A 35 0.30 -3.67 -15.88
N ILE A 36 0.87 -2.50 -15.61
CA ILE A 36 0.60 -1.69 -14.44
C ILE A 36 0.05 -0.37 -14.92
N GLN A 37 -1.16 -0.06 -14.48
CA GLN A 37 -1.91 1.10 -14.93
C GLN A 37 -2.62 1.80 -13.76
N ASP A 38 -3.15 2.99 -14.04
CA ASP A 38 -4.16 3.60 -13.18
C ASP A 38 -5.31 2.63 -12.92
N PHE A 39 -5.84 2.64 -11.71
CA PHE A 39 -6.99 1.83 -11.32
C PHE A 39 -8.27 2.30 -12.05
N PRO A 40 -8.89 1.52 -12.96
CA PRO A 40 -10.10 1.96 -13.66
C PRO A 40 -11.28 2.15 -12.70
N GLN A 41 -12.09 3.18 -12.92
CA GLN A 41 -13.19 3.54 -12.00
C GLN A 41 -14.28 2.47 -11.93
N ASP A 42 -14.59 1.84 -13.06
CA ASP A 42 -15.50 0.71 -13.20
C ASP A 42 -15.00 -0.56 -12.48
N ARG A 43 -13.73 -0.59 -12.08
CA ARG A 43 -13.11 -1.71 -11.35
C ARG A 43 -12.95 -1.45 -9.85
N PHE A 44 -13.38 -0.30 -9.31
CA PHE A 44 -13.13 0.05 -7.91
C PHE A 44 -13.74 -0.95 -6.93
N ALA A 45 -14.99 -1.38 -7.13
CA ALA A 45 -15.65 -2.33 -6.24
C ALA A 45 -14.87 -3.66 -6.17
N GLU A 46 -14.44 -4.18 -7.31
CA GLU A 46 -13.62 -5.38 -7.38
C GLU A 46 -12.23 -5.18 -6.76
N GLY A 47 -11.63 -4.01 -6.93
CA GLY A 47 -10.37 -3.65 -6.29
C GLY A 47 -10.42 -3.66 -4.77
N VAL A 48 -11.53 -3.17 -4.20
CA VAL A 48 -11.81 -3.21 -2.76
C VAL A 48 -11.95 -4.66 -2.30
N GLU A 49 -12.80 -5.44 -2.97
CA GLU A 49 -13.01 -6.86 -2.64
C GLU A 49 -11.70 -7.66 -2.71
N PHE A 50 -10.96 -7.52 -3.80
CA PHE A 50 -9.64 -8.13 -3.99
C PHE A 50 -8.69 -7.77 -2.84
N THR A 51 -8.66 -6.49 -2.45
CA THR A 51 -7.80 -6.03 -1.38
C THR A 51 -8.22 -6.63 -0.04
N LEU A 52 -9.51 -6.63 0.31
CA LEU A 52 -10.00 -7.20 1.57
C LEU A 52 -9.69 -8.70 1.67
N ASN A 53 -9.97 -9.45 0.60
CA ASN A 53 -9.81 -10.91 0.57
C ASN A 53 -8.34 -11.35 0.70
N HIS A 54 -7.39 -10.58 0.16
CA HIS A 54 -5.99 -10.98 0.15
C HIS A 54 -5.10 -10.19 1.12
N PHE A 55 -5.41 -8.94 1.44
CA PHE A 55 -4.63 -8.14 2.37
C PHE A 55 -4.84 -8.66 3.79
N PHE A 56 -6.07 -8.73 4.30
CA PHE A 56 -6.29 -9.16 5.68
C PHE A 56 -5.90 -10.61 5.96
N ALA A 57 -6.00 -11.50 4.96
CA ALA A 57 -5.57 -12.89 5.08
C ALA A 57 -4.04 -13.06 5.19
N HIS A 58 -3.26 -12.06 4.76
CA HIS A 58 -1.82 -12.24 4.55
C HIS A 58 -0.93 -11.12 5.09
N GLU A 59 -1.49 -9.96 5.40
CA GLU A 59 -0.77 -8.87 6.06
C GLU A 59 -0.53 -9.25 7.52
N PRO A 60 0.71 -9.22 8.02
CA PRO A 60 1.08 -9.79 9.32
C PRO A 60 0.26 -9.26 10.51
N MET A 61 0.05 -7.95 10.60
CA MET A 61 -0.70 -7.38 11.72
C MET A 61 -2.20 -7.74 11.65
N SER A 62 -2.76 -7.78 10.44
CA SER A 62 -4.17 -8.11 10.20
C SER A 62 -4.46 -9.59 10.43
N LYS A 63 -3.58 -10.46 9.93
CA LYS A 63 -3.65 -11.92 10.08
C LYS A 63 -3.59 -12.33 11.55
N THR A 64 -2.65 -11.77 12.31
CA THR A 64 -2.45 -12.11 13.73
C THR A 64 -3.62 -11.66 14.62
N ARG A 65 -4.40 -10.67 14.18
CA ARG A 65 -5.63 -10.22 14.86
C ARG A 65 -6.92 -10.76 14.24
N ASN A 66 -6.82 -11.67 13.28
CA ASN A 66 -7.97 -12.27 12.60
C ASN A 66 -8.96 -11.21 12.03
N ILE A 67 -8.45 -10.11 11.49
CA ILE A 67 -9.26 -8.97 11.03
C ILE A 67 -10.26 -9.38 9.94
N ILE A 68 -9.92 -10.39 9.13
CA ILE A 68 -10.82 -10.92 8.09
C ILE A 68 -12.18 -11.37 8.64
N ASN A 69 -12.25 -11.75 9.93
CA ASN A 69 -13.49 -12.15 10.61
C ASN A 69 -14.12 -11.02 11.46
N ASP A 70 -13.47 -9.86 11.54
CA ASP A 70 -14.02 -8.66 12.17
C ASP A 70 -14.84 -7.86 11.15
N LYS A 71 -16.16 -8.10 11.14
CA LYS A 71 -17.08 -7.46 10.19
C LYS A 71 -17.05 -5.93 10.27
N VAL A 72 -16.81 -5.37 11.45
CA VAL A 72 -16.75 -3.92 11.64
C VAL A 72 -15.48 -3.39 10.98
N ALA A 73 -14.33 -4.03 11.24
CA ALA A 73 -13.08 -3.65 10.59
C ALA A 73 -13.16 -3.79 9.06
N CYS A 74 -13.76 -4.87 8.56
CA CYS A 74 -13.93 -5.08 7.13
C CYS A 74 -14.76 -3.98 6.48
N GLN A 75 -15.87 -3.57 7.11
CA GLN A 75 -16.69 -2.47 6.60
C GLN A 75 -15.94 -1.14 6.65
N GLU A 76 -15.35 -0.79 7.80
CA GLU A 76 -14.61 0.48 7.98
C GLU A 76 -13.44 0.59 6.99
N PHE A 77 -12.71 -0.50 6.78
CA PHE A 77 -11.61 -0.51 5.82
C PHE A 77 -12.11 -0.47 4.37
N SER A 78 -13.21 -1.16 4.04
CA SER A 78 -13.86 -1.08 2.73
C SER A 78 -14.21 0.36 2.33
N ASP A 79 -14.78 1.12 3.28
CA ASP A 79 -15.15 2.51 3.09
C ASP A 79 -13.90 3.37 2.82
N VAL A 80 -12.83 3.17 3.59
CA VAL A 80 -11.54 3.83 3.39
C VAL A 80 -10.95 3.51 2.01
N LEU A 81 -10.90 2.24 1.62
CA LEU A 81 -10.36 1.82 0.32
C LEU A 81 -11.13 2.45 -0.83
N THR A 82 -12.47 2.48 -0.71
CA THR A 82 -13.37 3.10 -1.70
C THR A 82 -13.06 4.59 -1.86
N GLU A 83 -12.92 5.34 -0.76
CA GLU A 83 -12.60 6.76 -0.81
C GLU A 83 -11.20 7.04 -1.36
N LEU A 84 -10.21 6.19 -1.06
CA LEU A 84 -8.87 6.34 -1.61
C LEU A 84 -8.80 6.05 -3.11
N LEU A 85 -9.55 5.06 -3.61
CA LEU A 85 -9.63 4.78 -5.04
C LEU A 85 -10.19 5.98 -5.82
N LYS A 86 -11.22 6.66 -5.29
CA LYS A 86 -11.78 7.90 -5.86
C LYS A 86 -10.78 9.06 -5.97
N LYS A 87 -9.61 8.99 -5.31
CA LYS A 87 -8.54 9.99 -5.45
C LYS A 87 -7.73 9.82 -6.75
N ASN A 88 -7.93 8.74 -7.51
CA ASN A 88 -7.28 8.45 -8.80
C ASN A 88 -5.74 8.43 -8.73
N CYS A 89 -5.19 7.98 -7.59
CA CYS A 89 -3.76 7.85 -7.34
C CYS A 89 -3.31 6.39 -7.16
N SER A 90 -4.23 5.43 -7.28
CA SER A 90 -3.98 4.00 -7.05
C SER A 90 -3.61 3.27 -8.34
N LEU A 91 -2.86 2.17 -8.20
CA LEU A 91 -2.40 1.36 -9.32
C LEU A 91 -3.02 -0.05 -9.26
N ILE A 92 -3.29 -0.60 -10.43
CA ILE A 92 -3.67 -2.00 -10.63
C ILE A 92 -2.65 -2.69 -11.53
N CYS A 93 -2.33 -3.94 -11.22
CA CYS A 93 -1.56 -4.82 -12.08
C CYS A 93 -2.49 -5.89 -12.66
N LEU A 94 -2.48 -6.03 -13.98
CA LEU A 94 -3.26 -7.01 -14.72
C LEU A 94 -2.32 -7.88 -15.55
N LYS A 95 -2.69 -9.14 -15.77
CA LYS A 95 -2.06 -9.98 -16.79
C LYS A 95 -2.48 -9.46 -18.18
N GLU A 96 -1.56 -9.42 -19.14
CA GLU A 96 -1.88 -8.94 -20.49
C GLU A 96 -2.91 -9.84 -21.16
N ASN A 97 -3.87 -9.25 -21.88
CA ASN A 97 -5.02 -9.94 -22.48
C ASN A 97 -5.94 -10.66 -21.47
N SER A 98 -5.91 -10.24 -20.21
CA SER A 98 -6.80 -10.69 -19.14
C SER A 98 -7.24 -9.49 -18.29
N ASP A 99 -8.40 -9.64 -17.66
CA ASP A 99 -8.95 -8.69 -16.68
C ASP A 99 -8.66 -9.09 -15.23
N GLU A 100 -7.94 -10.20 -15.04
CA GLU A 100 -7.57 -10.73 -13.73
C GLU A 100 -6.64 -9.79 -12.96
N ILE A 101 -7.06 -9.42 -11.75
CA ILE A 101 -6.26 -8.61 -10.83
C ILE A 101 -5.11 -9.44 -10.28
N VAL A 102 -3.89 -9.09 -10.69
CA VAL A 102 -2.65 -9.69 -10.18
C VAL A 102 -2.19 -8.98 -8.91
N SER A 103 -2.35 -7.66 -8.87
CA SER A 103 -2.02 -6.84 -7.70
C SER A 103 -2.81 -5.54 -7.69
N ALA A 104 -3.11 -5.06 -6.49
CA ALA A 104 -3.73 -3.76 -6.23
C ALA A 104 -2.83 -2.97 -5.28
N ASN A 105 -2.69 -1.68 -5.55
CA ASN A 105 -1.88 -0.79 -4.74
C ASN A 105 -2.63 0.52 -4.47
N ILE A 106 -3.26 0.60 -3.30
CA ILE A 106 -4.19 1.68 -2.95
C ILE A 106 -3.42 2.81 -2.25
N MET A 107 -3.53 4.00 -2.83
CA MET A 107 -2.67 5.14 -2.54
C MET A 107 -3.44 6.46 -2.54
N CYS A 108 -2.85 7.46 -1.89
CA CYS A 108 -3.33 8.84 -1.95
C CYS A 108 -2.18 9.83 -1.83
N VAL A 109 -2.42 11.07 -2.28
CA VAL A 109 -1.56 12.19 -1.90
C VAL A 109 -1.96 12.65 -0.51
N LYS A 110 -0.97 12.90 0.35
CA LYS A 110 -1.18 13.48 1.68
C LYS A 110 -0.28 14.69 1.88
N ASN A 111 -0.81 15.73 2.52
CA ASN A 111 0.00 16.74 3.20
C ASN A 111 0.35 16.28 4.63
N GLU A 112 1.07 17.11 5.40
CA GLU A 112 1.49 16.76 6.76
C GLU A 112 0.28 16.52 7.68
N GLU A 113 -0.71 17.41 7.68
CA GLU A 113 -1.94 17.29 8.48
C GLU A 113 -2.68 15.97 8.21
N GLU A 114 -2.96 15.66 6.94
CA GLU A 114 -3.65 14.43 6.51
C GLU A 114 -2.84 13.15 6.82
N TYR A 115 -1.51 13.24 6.91
CA TYR A 115 -0.64 12.10 7.22
C TYR A 115 -0.69 11.70 8.69
N TYR A 116 -0.86 12.69 9.56
CA TYR A 116 -0.95 12.52 11.01
C TYR A 116 -2.39 12.48 11.55
N GLU A 117 -3.39 12.62 10.66
CA GLU A 117 -4.79 12.46 11.03
C GLU A 117 -5.06 11.06 11.58
N ASP A 118 -5.50 11.00 12.84
CA ASP A 118 -5.94 9.77 13.47
C ASP A 118 -7.31 9.37 12.92
N TYR A 119 -7.46 8.09 12.57
CA TYR A 119 -8.76 7.54 12.15
C TYR A 119 -9.50 7.02 13.38
N GLU A 120 -10.65 7.63 13.68
CA GLU A 120 -11.60 7.07 14.64
C GLU A 120 -12.26 5.83 14.04
N VAL A 121 -11.87 4.66 14.54
CA VAL A 121 -12.44 3.37 14.12
C VAL A 121 -13.07 2.66 15.31
N LYS A 122 -14.17 1.95 15.07
CA LYS A 122 -14.92 1.18 16.06
C LYS A 122 -14.29 -0.18 16.30
N SER A 123 -13.68 -0.79 15.28
CA SER A 123 -12.97 -2.05 15.47
C SER A 123 -11.74 -1.84 16.36
N LYS A 124 -11.69 -2.57 17.48
CA LYS A 124 -10.53 -2.62 18.35
C LYS A 124 -9.30 -3.16 17.60
N HIS A 125 -9.46 -4.23 16.81
CA HIS A 125 -8.35 -4.83 16.07
C HIS A 125 -7.74 -3.85 15.06
N LEU A 126 -8.59 -3.12 14.32
CA LEU A 126 -8.13 -2.11 13.38
C LEU A 126 -7.49 -0.91 14.11
N SER A 127 -8.11 -0.48 15.22
CA SER A 127 -7.57 0.60 16.06
C SER A 127 -6.17 0.28 16.59
N ASP A 128 -5.92 -0.98 16.98
CA ASP A 128 -4.60 -1.42 17.47
C ASP A 128 -3.52 -1.33 16.37
N ILE A 129 -3.87 -1.71 15.13
CA ILE A 129 -2.97 -1.58 13.97
C ILE A 129 -2.68 -0.11 13.66
N LEU A 130 -3.72 0.72 13.64
CA LEU A 130 -3.59 2.15 13.39
C LEU A 130 -2.72 2.82 14.47
N GLY A 131 -2.86 2.41 15.73
CA GLY A 131 -2.00 2.87 16.82
C GLY A 131 -0.52 2.58 16.59
N THR A 132 -0.16 1.41 16.03
CA THR A 132 1.22 1.09 15.65
C THR A 132 1.73 2.00 14.53
N ILE A 133 0.88 2.32 13.56
CA ILE A 133 1.20 3.25 12.46
C ILE A 133 1.38 4.68 12.99
N THR A 134 0.46 5.17 13.81
CA THR A 134 0.56 6.49 14.46
C THR A 134 1.84 6.57 15.30
N PHE A 135 2.18 5.52 16.06
CA PHE A 135 3.45 5.47 16.77
C PHE A 135 4.66 5.62 15.84
N ALA A 136 4.70 4.87 14.74
CA ALA A 136 5.81 4.96 13.78
C ALA A 136 5.93 6.36 13.15
N ASN A 137 4.79 7.00 12.86
CA ASN A 137 4.73 8.37 12.37
C ASN A 137 5.37 9.37 13.36
N THR A 138 5.31 9.12 14.68
CA THR A 138 6.02 9.95 15.68
C THR A 138 7.54 9.81 15.63
N LYS A 139 8.06 8.72 15.06
CA LYS A 139 9.50 8.41 15.01
C LYS A 139 10.15 8.88 13.73
N PHE A 140 9.40 9.04 12.65
CA PHE A 140 9.90 9.57 11.40
C PHE A 140 8.88 10.48 10.73
N ASN A 141 9.27 11.73 10.49
CA ASN A 141 8.49 12.71 9.76
C ASN A 141 9.04 12.89 8.33
N PRO A 142 8.39 12.33 7.30
CA PRO A 142 8.88 12.43 5.92
C PRO A 142 8.82 13.87 5.37
N PHE A 143 7.87 14.69 5.81
CA PHE A 143 7.70 16.08 5.34
C PHE A 143 8.89 16.94 5.76
N LYS A 144 9.25 16.89 7.04
CA LYS A 144 10.42 17.59 7.59
C LYS A 144 11.73 17.03 7.05
N HIS A 145 11.86 15.70 7.00
CA HIS A 145 13.10 15.06 6.56
C HIS A 145 13.44 15.37 5.09
N TYR A 146 12.44 15.37 4.20
CA TYR A 146 12.67 15.64 2.78
C TYR A 146 12.40 17.09 2.35
N ASN A 147 11.90 17.93 3.26
CA ASN A 147 11.45 19.29 2.99
C ASN A 147 10.42 19.35 1.84
N VAL A 148 9.26 18.71 2.06
CA VAL A 148 8.15 18.63 1.11
C VAL A 148 6.82 18.90 1.78
N ASP A 149 5.89 19.53 1.07
CA ASP A 149 4.55 19.81 1.59
C ASP A 149 3.56 18.66 1.35
N LYS A 150 3.86 17.82 0.35
CA LYS A 150 3.01 16.72 -0.10
C LYS A 150 3.84 15.53 -0.54
N LEU A 151 3.30 14.33 -0.33
CA LEU A 151 3.90 13.07 -0.75
C LEU A 151 2.85 12.06 -1.22
N LEU A 152 3.28 11.01 -1.93
CA LEU A 152 2.45 9.87 -2.29
C LEU A 152 2.50 8.81 -1.19
N TYR A 153 1.39 8.65 -0.46
CA TYR A 153 1.24 7.66 0.61
C TYR A 153 0.55 6.39 0.13
N ALA A 154 0.96 5.30 0.74
CA ALA A 154 0.57 3.93 0.48
C ALA A 154 -0.22 3.34 1.65
N LEU A 155 -1.50 3.02 1.46
CA LEU A 155 -2.23 2.27 2.49
C LEU A 155 -1.99 0.76 2.35
N THR A 156 -2.11 0.24 1.13
CA THR A 156 -1.96 -1.21 0.88
C THR A 156 -1.11 -1.48 -0.34
N VAL A 157 -0.40 -2.61 -0.35
CA VAL A 157 0.14 -3.25 -1.55
C VAL A 157 -0.18 -4.73 -1.47
N THR A 158 -1.11 -5.17 -2.32
CA THR A 158 -1.68 -6.51 -2.25
C THR A 158 -1.35 -7.26 -3.54
N VAL A 159 -0.71 -8.42 -3.42
CA VAL A 159 -0.43 -9.32 -4.54
C VAL A 159 -1.21 -10.61 -4.32
N HIS A 160 -1.96 -11.02 -5.34
CA HIS A 160 -2.69 -12.28 -5.30
C HIS A 160 -1.71 -13.44 -5.00
N PRO A 161 -2.02 -14.35 -4.05
CA PRO A 161 -1.08 -15.37 -3.59
C PRO A 161 -0.46 -16.21 -4.71
N ALA A 162 -1.25 -16.59 -5.71
CA ALA A 162 -0.79 -17.39 -6.85
C ALA A 162 0.31 -16.70 -7.69
N TYR A 163 0.37 -15.37 -7.67
CA TYR A 163 1.35 -14.57 -8.43
C TYR A 163 2.56 -14.14 -7.60
N ARG A 164 2.68 -14.57 -6.34
CA ARG A 164 3.88 -14.30 -5.54
C ARG A 164 5.12 -14.98 -6.14
N GLY A 165 6.30 -14.49 -5.76
CA GLY A 165 7.57 -14.99 -6.32
C GLY A 165 7.90 -14.49 -7.73
N ARG A 166 7.04 -13.68 -8.35
CA ARG A 166 7.20 -13.16 -9.73
C ARG A 166 7.58 -11.68 -9.79
N SER A 167 8.13 -11.14 -8.69
CA SER A 167 8.56 -9.74 -8.56
C SER A 167 7.45 -8.68 -8.76
N VAL A 168 6.17 -9.05 -8.76
CA VAL A 168 5.03 -8.14 -8.95
C VAL A 168 5.07 -6.94 -7.98
N ALA A 169 5.26 -7.19 -6.68
CA ALA A 169 5.36 -6.11 -5.69
C ALA A 169 6.56 -5.17 -5.96
N ASN A 170 7.69 -5.70 -6.43
CA ASN A 170 8.84 -4.86 -6.79
C ASN A 170 8.50 -3.96 -7.99
N GLN A 171 7.77 -4.48 -8.98
CA GLN A 171 7.30 -3.69 -10.11
C GLN A 171 6.26 -2.64 -9.69
N MET A 172 5.37 -2.93 -8.72
CA MET A 172 4.53 -1.90 -8.10
C MET A 172 5.35 -0.75 -7.52
N PHE A 173 6.36 -1.05 -6.69
CA PHE A 173 7.19 -0.01 -6.08
C PHE A 173 8.01 0.78 -7.12
N LYS A 174 8.45 0.14 -8.22
CA LYS A 174 9.10 0.85 -9.32
C LYS A 174 8.12 1.78 -10.05
N THR A 175 6.91 1.31 -10.36
CA THR A 175 5.90 2.13 -11.03
C THR A 175 5.40 3.28 -10.15
N ARG A 176 5.35 3.11 -8.84
CA ARG A 176 5.09 4.21 -7.90
C ARG A 176 6.01 5.40 -8.11
N ARG A 177 7.30 5.18 -8.40
CA ARG A 177 8.26 6.26 -8.64
C ARG A 177 7.90 7.06 -9.89
N ILE A 178 7.47 6.37 -10.94
CA ILE A 178 6.96 6.97 -12.17
C ILE A 178 5.73 7.83 -11.86
N LEU A 179 4.73 7.25 -11.19
CA LEU A 179 3.51 7.96 -10.81
C LEU A 179 3.79 9.17 -9.91
N THR A 180 4.68 9.03 -8.93
CA THR A 180 5.08 10.12 -8.01
C THR A 180 5.62 11.31 -8.80
N LYS A 181 6.51 11.06 -9.76
CA LYS A 181 7.06 12.10 -10.65
C LYS A 181 5.97 12.73 -11.52
N GLU A 182 5.04 11.94 -12.08
CA GLU A 182 3.94 12.46 -12.90
C GLU A 182 2.91 13.29 -12.11
N LEU A 183 2.75 13.01 -10.82
CA LEU A 183 1.93 13.82 -9.92
C LEU A 183 2.64 15.11 -9.45
N GLY A 184 3.87 15.37 -9.91
CA GLY A 184 4.66 16.51 -9.47
C GLY A 184 5.16 16.40 -8.02
N LEU A 185 5.14 15.18 -7.45
CA LEU A 185 5.57 14.90 -6.09
C LEU A 185 7.05 14.50 -6.08
N LYS A 186 7.72 14.74 -4.96
CA LYS A 186 9.15 14.42 -4.78
C LYS A 186 9.38 13.18 -3.93
N VAL A 187 8.36 12.70 -3.21
CA VAL A 187 8.50 11.62 -2.22
C VAL A 187 7.30 10.69 -2.31
N THR A 188 7.57 9.39 -2.20
CA THR A 188 6.57 8.38 -1.85
C THR A 188 7.00 7.64 -0.59
N THR A 189 6.06 7.30 0.28
CA THR A 189 6.32 6.63 1.57
C THR A 189 5.29 5.53 1.86
N THR A 190 5.70 4.54 2.65
CA THR A 190 4.86 3.40 3.04
C THR A 190 5.27 2.87 4.42
N HIS A 191 4.29 2.33 5.14
CA HIS A 191 4.52 1.40 6.24
C HIS A 191 4.67 -0.01 5.65
N ALA A 192 5.86 -0.59 5.75
CA ALA A 192 6.17 -1.92 5.23
C ALA A 192 6.19 -2.93 6.39
N THR A 193 5.10 -3.69 6.49
CA THR A 193 4.79 -4.52 7.67
C THR A 193 5.22 -5.98 7.48
N ALA A 194 5.38 -6.43 6.24
CA ALA A 194 5.73 -7.81 5.88
C ALA A 194 7.10 -7.89 5.20
N GLY A 195 7.87 -8.93 5.50
CA GLY A 195 9.19 -9.17 4.90
C GLY A 195 9.19 -9.17 3.37
N GLY A 196 8.13 -9.69 2.73
CA GLY A 196 7.98 -9.63 1.27
C GLY A 196 7.86 -8.21 0.72
N SER A 197 7.05 -7.36 1.37
CA SER A 197 6.89 -5.94 1.00
C SER A 197 8.17 -5.13 1.25
N GLN A 198 8.86 -5.38 2.37
CA GLN A 198 10.13 -4.74 2.72
C GLN A 198 11.21 -5.06 1.69
N LYS A 199 11.37 -6.35 1.33
CA LYS A 199 12.32 -6.78 0.30
C LYS A 199 11.99 -6.16 -1.06
N ALA A 200 10.71 -6.14 -1.44
CA ALA A 200 10.27 -5.57 -2.71
C ALA A 200 10.54 -4.06 -2.79
N ALA A 201 10.25 -3.31 -1.73
CA ALA A 201 10.51 -1.87 -1.62
C ALA A 201 12.01 -1.57 -1.67
N LYS A 202 12.82 -2.28 -0.86
CA LYS A 202 14.28 -2.16 -0.87
C LYS A 202 14.88 -2.42 -2.26
N ASN A 203 14.45 -3.49 -2.92
CA ASN A 203 14.86 -3.81 -4.29
C ASN A 203 14.39 -2.78 -5.34
N ALA A 204 13.41 -1.93 -5.01
CA ALA A 204 12.97 -0.82 -5.85
C ALA A 204 13.71 0.49 -5.56
N GLY A 205 14.63 0.48 -4.57
CA GLY A 205 15.46 1.61 -4.16
C GLY A 205 14.93 2.40 -2.97
N PHE A 206 13.85 1.93 -2.30
CA PHE A 206 13.35 2.61 -1.11
C PHE A 206 14.36 2.46 0.04
N GLU A 207 14.56 3.56 0.77
CA GLU A 207 15.37 3.58 1.98
C GLU A 207 14.56 3.21 3.22
N GLU A 208 15.23 2.68 4.23
CA GLU A 208 14.64 2.32 5.52
C GLU A 208 14.79 3.51 6.47
N ASN A 209 13.72 4.29 6.65
CA ASN A 209 13.74 5.53 7.43
C ASN A 209 13.55 5.29 8.93
N PHE A 210 12.75 4.30 9.28
CA PHE A 210 12.53 3.83 10.64
C PHE A 210 12.38 2.32 10.62
N VAL A 211 13.06 1.63 11.53
CA VAL A 211 13.03 0.17 11.65
C VAL A 211 12.88 -0.18 13.12
N ILE A 212 11.90 -1.03 13.43
CA ILE A 212 11.68 -1.55 14.78
C ILE A 212 11.22 -3.00 14.69
N THR A 213 11.57 -3.82 15.67
CA THR A 213 11.02 -5.18 15.77
C THR A 213 9.61 -5.17 16.36
N TYR A 214 8.79 -6.18 16.05
CA TYR A 214 7.49 -6.32 16.70
C TYR A 214 7.62 -6.61 18.22
N GLU A 215 8.72 -7.26 18.64
CA GLU A 215 9.03 -7.46 20.05
C GLU A 215 9.30 -6.13 20.78
N GLU A 216 10.06 -5.21 20.15
CA GLU A 216 10.28 -3.87 20.72
C GLU A 216 8.99 -3.04 20.72
N LEU A 217 8.14 -3.14 19.70
CA LEU A 217 6.84 -2.48 19.68
C LEU A 217 5.97 -2.91 20.88
N GLU A 218 5.91 -4.21 21.17
CA GLU A 218 5.19 -4.75 22.32
C GLU A 218 5.73 -4.22 23.66
N LYS A 219 7.05 -4.10 23.82
CA LYS A 219 7.68 -3.53 25.04
C LYS A 219 7.31 -2.06 25.24
N LEU A 220 7.10 -1.31 24.16
CA LEU A 220 6.73 0.10 24.23
C LEU A 220 5.25 0.29 24.57
N ASN A 221 4.39 -0.58 24.08
CA ASN A 221 2.98 -0.60 24.43
C ASN A 221 2.42 -2.02 24.24
N PRO A 222 1.86 -2.66 25.29
CA PRO A 222 1.27 -3.99 25.18
C PRO A 222 0.18 -4.10 24.10
N ARG A 223 -0.45 -2.96 23.74
CA ARG A 223 -1.39 -2.87 22.61
C ARG A 223 -0.76 -3.33 21.30
N PHE A 224 0.53 -3.12 21.10
CA PHE A 224 1.27 -3.49 19.88
C PHE A 224 1.78 -4.94 19.90
N HIS A 225 1.22 -5.78 20.76
CA HIS A 225 1.45 -7.22 20.72
C HIS A 225 0.71 -7.87 19.54
N PHE A 226 1.44 -8.57 18.67
CA PHE A 226 0.90 -9.30 17.52
C PHE A 226 1.23 -10.80 17.65
N PRO A 227 0.33 -11.61 18.25
CA PRO A 227 0.61 -13.01 18.54
C PRO A 227 0.93 -13.82 17.27
N GLY A 228 2.04 -14.56 17.28
CA GLY A 228 2.41 -15.43 16.16
C GLY A 228 2.81 -14.68 14.88
N ILE A 229 3.25 -13.41 15.00
CA ILE A 229 3.71 -12.63 13.85
C ILE A 229 4.90 -13.32 13.15
N ASP A 230 4.75 -13.54 11.84
CA ASP A 230 5.68 -14.32 11.02
C ASP A 230 6.76 -13.45 10.36
N THR A 231 6.92 -12.22 10.81
CA THR A 231 7.93 -11.28 10.33
C THR A 231 8.57 -10.51 11.47
N LYS A 232 9.85 -10.16 11.32
CA LYS A 232 10.65 -9.60 12.41
C LYS A 232 10.44 -8.11 12.60
N TYR A 233 10.35 -7.35 11.51
CA TYR A 233 10.44 -5.91 11.53
C TYR A 233 9.16 -5.26 11.03
N PHE A 234 8.84 -4.11 11.61
CA PHE A 234 8.01 -3.06 11.03
C PHE A 234 8.93 -1.96 10.52
N LYS A 235 8.67 -1.44 9.30
CA LYS A 235 9.52 -0.39 8.71
C LYS A 235 8.69 0.77 8.15
N VAL A 236 9.17 1.99 8.34
CA VAL A 236 8.78 3.13 7.49
C VAL A 236 9.81 3.23 6.38
N MET A 237 9.35 3.19 5.13
CA MET A 237 10.23 3.21 3.96
C MET A 237 9.76 4.26 2.97
N SER A 238 10.70 5.00 2.39
CA SER A 238 10.39 6.07 1.44
C SER A 238 11.35 6.06 0.26
N PHE A 239 10.95 6.75 -0.80
CA PHE A 239 11.78 7.01 -1.96
C PHE A 239 11.66 8.49 -2.33
N LYS A 240 12.79 9.18 -2.39
CA LYS A 240 12.89 10.54 -2.92
C LYS A 240 13.26 10.47 -4.40
N ILE A 241 12.44 11.12 -5.24
CA ILE A 241 12.62 11.23 -6.71
C ILE A 241 13.88 12.02 -7.05
#